data_AF-A0A8H7TN26-F1
#
_entry.id   AF-A0A8H7TN26-F1
#
_cell.length_a   1.000
_cell.length_b   1.000
_cell.length_c   1.000
_cell.angle_alpha   90.00
_cell.angle_beta   90.00
_cell.angle_gamma   90.00
#
_symmetry.space_group_name_H-M   'P 1'
#
loop_
_entity.id
_entity.type
_entity.pdbx_description
1 polymer ?
#
loop_
_entity_poly.entity_id
_entity_poly.type
_entity_poly.pdbx_seq_one_letter_code
_entity_poly.pdbx_strand_id
1 'polypeptide(L)'
;MAQNLEPHQQNSRPELILDGFLVSPPPQPPKIKHIDFASAIPENTECLALTIDNILSKAECDQLVSLAEASVSNAKEDETPWKPATINIGQGIQATVRDYRHCDRIEWDQQSIVDRIWDRCAQAPGLRELLAEVVPEGSFEGEKWEFRRFNQRMRFLRYEPGQFFKREHECLELPNNLRFSANNME
;
A
#
# COMPACT_ATOMS: atom_id res chain seq x y z
N MET A 1 -4.00 17.41 -21.61
CA MET A 1 -3.06 18.49 -21.20
C MET A 1 -1.81 17.85 -20.64
N ALA A 2 -0.64 18.39 -20.94
CA ALA A 2 0.66 17.75 -20.70
C ALA A 2 0.85 17.35 -19.23
N GLN A 3 1.21 16.07 -19.02
CA GLN A 3 1.48 15.47 -17.72
C GLN A 3 2.99 15.55 -17.48
N ASN A 4 3.42 16.07 -16.33
CA ASN A 4 4.82 15.98 -15.92
C ASN A 4 5.20 14.50 -15.84
N LEU A 5 6.17 14.10 -16.65
CA LEU A 5 6.72 12.76 -16.70
C LEU A 5 7.99 12.77 -15.85
N GLU A 6 7.94 12.12 -14.70
CA GLU A 6 9.07 12.04 -13.78
C GLU A 6 9.57 10.60 -13.69
N PRO A 7 10.91 10.38 -13.66
CA PRO A 7 11.47 9.07 -13.40
C PRO A 7 11.17 8.60 -11.98
N HIS A 8 11.05 7.28 -11.79
CA HIS A 8 10.87 6.68 -10.47
C HIS A 8 12.10 6.92 -9.57
N GLN A 9 11.89 7.49 -8.39
CA GLN A 9 12.93 7.70 -7.37
C GLN A 9 12.69 6.77 -6.18
N GLN A 10 13.74 6.04 -5.77
CA GLN A 10 13.74 5.18 -4.59
C GLN A 10 14.18 5.98 -3.36
N ASN A 11 13.27 6.12 -2.38
CA ASN A 11 13.47 6.97 -1.20
C ASN A 11 13.57 6.13 0.08
N SER A 12 14.68 5.43 0.26
CA SER A 12 14.98 4.74 1.52
C SER A 12 15.80 5.65 2.45
N ARG A 13 15.39 5.74 3.72
CA ARG A 13 16.08 6.48 4.79
C ARG A 13 16.15 5.65 6.07
N PRO A 14 16.99 4.59 6.10
CA PRO A 14 17.07 3.69 7.24
C PRO A 14 17.46 4.39 8.54
N GLU A 15 18.22 5.49 8.46
CA GLU A 15 18.68 6.30 9.59
C GLU A 15 17.56 7.00 10.37
N LEU A 16 16.37 7.15 9.78
CA LEU A 16 15.23 7.77 10.46
C LEU A 16 14.56 6.86 11.49
N ILE A 17 14.85 5.56 11.46
CA ILE A 17 14.13 4.58 12.25
C ILE A 17 14.86 4.37 13.56
N LEU A 18 14.23 4.80 14.64
CA LEU A 18 14.72 4.51 15.99
C LEU A 18 14.71 2.99 16.24
N ASP A 19 15.80 2.50 16.83
CA ASP A 19 15.90 1.14 17.33
C ASP A 19 14.71 0.85 18.27
N GLY A 20 13.90 -0.14 17.92
CA GLY A 20 12.72 -0.56 18.70
C GLY A 20 11.36 -0.08 18.17
N PHE A 21 11.28 0.85 17.22
CA PHE A 21 9.98 1.29 16.68
C PHE A 21 9.23 0.13 16.00
N LEU A 22 7.99 -0.15 16.43
CA LEU A 22 7.15 -1.28 16.01
C LEU A 22 7.72 -2.69 16.29
N VAL A 23 8.78 -2.81 17.10
CA VAL A 23 9.35 -4.12 17.48
C VAL A 23 8.55 -4.78 18.62
N SER A 24 7.92 -3.97 19.48
CA SER A 24 7.04 -4.48 20.52
C SER A 24 5.77 -5.12 19.93
N PRO A 25 5.14 -6.07 20.63
CA PRO A 25 3.82 -6.57 20.24
C PRO A 25 2.79 -5.44 20.13
N PRO A 26 1.70 -5.65 19.38
CA PRO A 26 0.64 -4.67 19.26
C PRO A 26 0.02 -4.35 20.63
N PRO A 27 -0.55 -3.13 20.82
CA PRO A 27 -1.09 -2.68 22.11
C PRO A 27 -2.19 -3.58 22.67
N GLN A 28 -2.93 -4.26 21.79
CA GLN A 28 -3.94 -5.24 22.10
C GLN A 28 -3.82 -6.40 21.10
N PRO A 29 -4.32 -7.61 21.42
CA PRO A 29 -4.34 -8.71 20.47
C PRO A 29 -5.04 -8.32 19.15
N PRO A 30 -4.43 -8.63 17.99
CA PRO A 30 -5.07 -8.40 16.70
C PRO A 30 -6.40 -9.12 16.59
N LYS A 31 -7.40 -8.42 16.05
CA LYS A 31 -8.76 -8.96 15.91
C LYS A 31 -9.13 -9.00 14.44
N ILE A 32 -9.27 -10.21 13.91
CA ILE A 32 -9.71 -10.43 12.53
C ILE A 32 -11.23 -10.53 12.44
N LYS A 33 -11.82 -9.91 11.41
CA LYS A 33 -13.25 -10.05 11.09
C LYS A 33 -13.42 -10.16 9.58
N HIS A 34 -14.07 -11.22 9.12
CA HIS A 34 -14.45 -11.36 7.71
C HIS A 34 -15.61 -10.42 7.37
N ILE A 35 -15.54 -9.82 6.19
CA ILE A 35 -16.61 -9.00 5.63
C ILE A 35 -17.48 -9.90 4.77
N ASP A 36 -18.77 -9.99 5.11
CA ASP A 36 -19.76 -10.72 4.32
C ASP A 36 -20.31 -9.81 3.22
N PHE A 37 -19.88 -10.06 1.99
CA PHE A 37 -20.35 -9.34 0.82
C PHE A 37 -21.77 -9.70 0.42
N ALA A 38 -22.28 -10.90 0.74
CA ALA A 38 -23.57 -11.38 0.24
C ALA A 38 -24.74 -10.46 0.65
N SER A 39 -24.60 -9.78 1.80
CA SER A 39 -25.59 -8.86 2.33
C SER A 39 -25.61 -7.47 1.68
N ALA A 40 -24.53 -7.06 1.02
CA ALA A 40 -24.33 -5.67 0.57
C ALA A 40 -23.95 -5.56 -0.92
N ILE A 41 -23.10 -6.45 -1.41
CA ILE A 41 -22.56 -6.49 -2.77
C ILE A 41 -22.48 -7.97 -3.21
N PRO A 42 -23.62 -8.59 -3.58
CA PRO A 42 -23.67 -10.03 -3.88
C PRO A 42 -22.73 -10.47 -4.99
N GLU A 43 -22.36 -9.58 -5.90
CA GLU A 43 -21.41 -9.84 -6.99
C GLU A 43 -20.01 -10.21 -6.47
N ASN A 44 -19.68 -9.82 -5.23
CA ASN A 44 -18.40 -10.08 -4.58
C ASN A 44 -18.45 -11.24 -3.58
N THR A 45 -19.46 -12.12 -3.64
CA THR A 45 -19.62 -13.22 -2.66
C THR A 45 -18.42 -14.18 -2.63
N GLU A 46 -17.76 -14.39 -3.77
CA GLU A 46 -16.56 -15.23 -3.88
C GLU A 46 -15.26 -14.45 -3.53
N CYS A 47 -15.36 -13.14 -3.27
CA CYS A 47 -14.20 -12.32 -2.93
C CYS A 47 -13.89 -12.40 -1.43
N LEU A 48 -12.60 -12.37 -1.10
CA LEU A 48 -12.13 -12.28 0.27
C LEU A 48 -11.95 -10.82 0.69
N ALA A 49 -12.60 -10.42 1.78
CA ALA A 49 -12.27 -9.19 2.50
C ALA A 49 -12.37 -9.38 4.00
N LEU A 50 -11.47 -8.71 4.72
CA LEU A 50 -11.34 -8.81 6.16
C LEU A 50 -10.87 -7.48 6.75
N THR A 51 -11.23 -7.22 8.00
CA THR A 51 -10.63 -6.17 8.83
C THR A 51 -9.71 -6.80 9.86
N ILE A 52 -8.62 -6.11 10.18
CA ILE A 52 -7.73 -6.48 11.28
C ILE A 52 -7.59 -5.27 12.19
N ASP A 53 -8.21 -5.34 13.36
CA ASP A 53 -8.14 -4.29 14.35
C ASP A 53 -6.92 -4.47 15.26
N ASN A 54 -6.56 -3.42 16.00
CA ASN A 54 -5.51 -3.41 17.04
C ASN A 54 -4.06 -3.56 16.55
N ILE A 55 -3.75 -3.25 15.29
CA ILE A 55 -2.37 -3.37 14.76
C ILE A 55 -1.46 -2.21 15.21
N LEU A 56 -1.97 -0.98 15.13
CA LEU A 56 -1.24 0.24 15.45
C LEU A 56 -2.05 1.09 16.42
N SER A 57 -1.37 1.64 17.42
CA SER A 57 -1.91 2.72 18.26
C SER A 57 -1.93 4.05 17.51
N LYS A 58 -2.71 5.01 18.03
CA LYS A 58 -2.71 6.38 17.48
C LYS A 58 -1.29 7.00 17.47
N ALA A 59 -0.53 6.83 18.55
CA ALA A 59 0.82 7.38 18.66
C ALA A 59 1.78 6.78 17.62
N GLU A 60 1.66 5.48 17.34
CA GLU A 60 2.43 4.81 16.29
C GLU A 60 2.02 5.28 14.88
N CYS A 61 0.72 5.50 14.64
CA CYS A 61 0.25 6.09 13.39
C CYS A 61 0.78 7.51 13.17
N ASP A 62 0.70 8.37 14.21
CA ASP A 62 1.21 9.73 14.15
C ASP A 62 2.73 9.72 13.86
N GLN A 63 3.47 8.82 14.53
CA GLN A 63 4.91 8.67 14.32
C GLN A 63 5.26 8.13 12.92
N LEU A 64 4.49 7.18 12.37
CA LEU A 64 4.67 6.70 10.99
C LEU A 64 4.52 7.83 9.97
N VAL A 65 3.52 8.71 10.17
CA VAL A 65 3.32 9.87 9.30
C VAL A 65 4.51 10.83 9.40
N SER A 66 4.96 11.17 10.62
CA SER A 66 6.12 12.05 10.80
C SER A 66 7.41 11.48 10.18
N LEU A 67 7.64 10.17 10.30
CA LEU A 67 8.78 9.50 9.67
C LEU A 67 8.67 9.52 8.14
N ALA A 68 7.47 9.31 7.60
CA ALA A 68 7.23 9.40 6.16
C ALA A 68 7.50 10.82 5.64
N GLU A 69 7.02 11.86 6.31
CA GLU A 69 7.32 13.25 5.96
C GLU A 69 8.83 13.51 5.97
N ALA A 70 9.52 13.13 7.05
CA ALA A 70 10.97 13.26 7.17
C ALA A 70 11.75 12.46 6.10
N SER A 71 11.17 11.38 5.56
CA SER A 71 11.81 10.55 4.53
C SER A 71 12.00 11.26 3.19
N VAL A 72 11.18 12.28 2.92
CA VAL A 72 11.17 13.05 1.67
C VAL A 72 11.49 14.54 1.87
N SER A 73 11.68 14.98 3.12
CA SER A 73 12.17 16.32 3.46
C SER A 73 13.61 16.52 2.97
N ASN A 74 13.74 16.83 1.67
CA ASN A 74 14.86 17.55 1.06
C ASN A 74 14.46 19.00 0.72
N ALA A 75 13.25 19.37 1.11
CA ALA A 75 12.59 20.62 0.83
C ALA A 75 13.34 21.80 1.47
N LYS A 76 13.45 22.90 0.70
CA LYS A 76 13.69 24.23 1.28
C LYS A 76 12.61 24.48 2.35
N GLU A 77 12.89 25.31 3.36
CA GLU A 77 12.03 25.53 4.54
C GLU A 77 10.52 25.69 4.26
N ASP A 78 10.13 26.14 3.06
CA ASP A 78 8.74 26.42 2.68
C ASP A 78 8.04 25.33 1.84
N GLU A 79 8.70 24.23 1.48
CA GLU A 79 8.13 23.23 0.57
C GLU A 79 7.53 22.01 1.31
N THR A 80 6.26 21.71 1.02
CA THR A 80 5.57 20.55 1.61
C THR A 80 6.17 19.21 1.15
N PRO A 81 6.32 18.22 2.05
CA PRO A 81 6.74 16.86 1.71
C PRO A 81 5.66 16.10 0.90
N TRP A 82 4.40 16.52 0.98
CA TRP A 82 3.28 15.92 0.27
C TRP A 82 3.25 16.36 -1.19
N LYS A 83 3.37 15.41 -2.12
CA LYS A 83 3.33 15.67 -3.56
C LYS A 83 2.05 15.11 -4.18
N PRO A 84 1.53 15.68 -5.27
CA PRO A 84 0.38 15.13 -5.97
C PRO A 84 0.58 13.65 -6.30
N ALA A 85 -0.43 12.83 -6.03
CA ALA A 85 -0.34 11.40 -6.29
C ALA A 85 -0.34 11.12 -7.79
N THR A 86 0.68 10.41 -8.26
CA THR A 86 0.80 9.99 -9.65
C THR A 86 0.31 8.55 -9.85
N ILE A 87 0.12 8.17 -11.11
CA ILE A 87 -0.09 6.81 -11.58
C ILE A 87 1.10 6.38 -12.43
N ASN A 88 1.42 5.08 -12.43
CA ASN A 88 2.38 4.51 -13.37
C ASN A 88 1.66 4.27 -14.70
N ILE A 89 2.20 4.80 -15.80
CA ILE A 89 1.64 4.67 -17.15
C ILE A 89 2.47 3.74 -18.04
N GLY A 90 3.38 2.95 -17.44
CA GLY A 90 4.30 2.06 -18.12
C GLY A 90 5.71 2.64 -18.27
N GLN A 91 6.70 1.77 -18.54
CA GLN A 91 8.11 2.14 -18.79
C GLN A 91 8.78 2.95 -17.67
N GLY A 92 8.34 2.80 -16.42
CA GLY A 92 8.87 3.55 -15.28
C GLY A 92 8.44 5.02 -15.25
N ILE A 93 7.49 5.42 -16.11
CA ILE A 93 7.01 6.79 -16.21
C ILE A 93 5.80 6.98 -15.30
N GLN A 94 5.79 8.10 -14.59
CA GLN A 94 4.70 8.51 -13.73
C GLN A 94 3.99 9.76 -14.27
N ALA A 95 2.67 9.80 -14.11
CA ALA A 95 1.84 10.93 -14.52
C ALA A 95 0.81 11.32 -13.44
N THR A 96 0.56 12.62 -13.29
CA THR A 96 -0.55 13.11 -12.45
C THR A 96 -1.84 13.14 -13.27
N VAL A 97 -2.86 12.40 -12.85
CA VAL A 97 -4.18 12.37 -13.49
C VAL A 97 -5.25 12.74 -12.46
N ARG A 98 -5.48 14.05 -12.29
CA ARG A 98 -6.38 14.59 -11.26
C ARG A 98 -7.83 14.16 -11.45
N ASP A 99 -8.23 13.88 -12.69
CA ASP A 99 -9.58 13.40 -12.99
C ASP A 99 -9.81 11.94 -12.61
N TYR A 100 -8.77 11.20 -12.22
CA TYR A 100 -8.85 9.81 -11.75
C TYR A 100 -8.62 9.72 -10.24
N ARG A 101 -7.48 10.24 -9.77
CA ARG A 101 -7.17 10.40 -8.36
C ARG A 101 -6.78 11.84 -8.09
N HIS A 102 -7.42 12.46 -7.12
CA HIS A 102 -7.05 13.77 -6.64
C HIS A 102 -6.72 13.64 -5.17
N CYS A 103 -5.45 13.37 -4.87
CA CYS A 103 -4.92 13.30 -3.51
C CYS A 103 -3.43 13.59 -3.55
N ASP A 104 -2.86 13.84 -2.37
CA ASP A 104 -1.42 13.96 -2.21
C ASP A 104 -0.85 12.67 -1.60
N ARG A 105 0.44 12.43 -1.82
CA ARG A 105 1.11 11.24 -1.34
C ARG A 105 2.54 11.49 -0.88
N ILE A 106 3.02 10.54 -0.09
CA ILE A 106 4.44 10.27 0.14
C ILE A 106 4.68 8.80 -0.25
N GLU A 107 5.77 8.56 -0.97
CA GLU A 107 6.31 7.20 -1.20
C GLU A 107 7.57 7.05 -0.35
N TRP A 108 7.54 6.08 0.57
CA TRP A 108 8.65 5.79 1.47
C TRP A 108 9.00 4.30 1.38
N ASP A 109 10.21 4.00 0.91
CA ASP A 109 10.68 2.62 0.72
C ASP A 109 11.44 2.17 1.97
N GLN A 110 10.78 1.37 2.81
CA GLN A 110 11.40 0.87 4.04
C GLN A 110 10.90 -0.52 4.45
N GLN A 111 11.65 -1.55 4.07
CA GLN A 111 11.28 -2.94 4.30
C GLN A 111 11.13 -3.27 5.79
N SER A 112 12.03 -2.78 6.65
CA SER A 112 11.99 -3.15 8.08
C SER A 112 10.71 -2.70 8.78
N ILE A 113 10.11 -1.58 8.36
CA ILE A 113 8.85 -1.10 8.92
C ILE A 113 7.69 -1.95 8.40
N VAL A 114 7.69 -2.23 7.09
CA VAL A 114 6.69 -3.10 6.46
C VAL A 114 6.67 -4.49 7.10
N ASP A 115 7.84 -5.08 7.31
CA ASP A 115 7.98 -6.39 7.96
C ASP A 115 7.47 -6.36 9.40
N ARG A 116 7.80 -5.32 10.18
CA ARG A 116 7.31 -5.18 11.56
C ARG A 116 5.79 -5.02 11.63
N ILE A 117 5.19 -4.25 10.71
CA ILE A 117 3.72 -4.12 10.63
C ILE A 117 3.12 -5.48 10.27
N TRP A 118 3.69 -6.18 9.30
CA TRP A 118 3.23 -7.50 8.91
C TRP A 118 3.34 -8.52 10.05
N ASP A 119 4.44 -8.57 10.78
CA ASP A 119 4.61 -9.48 11.92
C ASP A 119 3.57 -9.24 13.01
N ARG A 120 3.07 -8.01 13.16
CA ARG A 120 1.92 -7.70 14.02
C ARG A 120 0.62 -8.22 13.43
N CYS A 121 0.33 -7.94 12.16
CA CYS A 121 -0.85 -8.48 11.48
C CYS A 121 -0.91 -10.00 11.55
N ALA A 122 0.22 -10.66 11.33
CA ALA A 122 0.37 -12.10 11.28
C ALA A 122 0.20 -12.80 12.65
N GLN A 123 0.08 -12.04 13.74
CA GLN A 123 -0.38 -12.58 15.03
C GLN A 123 -1.90 -12.82 15.07
N ALA A 124 -2.65 -12.29 14.10
CA ALA A 124 -4.06 -12.62 13.93
C ALA A 124 -4.21 -14.11 13.53
N PRO A 125 -5.00 -14.92 14.27
CA PRO A 125 -5.16 -16.34 13.97
C PRO A 125 -5.65 -16.59 12.54
N GLY A 126 -4.99 -17.50 11.83
CA GLY A 126 -5.39 -17.93 10.48
C GLY A 126 -4.94 -17.00 9.34
N LEU A 127 -4.38 -15.81 9.63
CA LEU A 127 -4.04 -14.84 8.59
C LEU A 127 -2.85 -15.29 7.73
N ARG A 128 -1.84 -15.95 8.33
CA ARG A 128 -0.69 -16.45 7.58
C ARG A 128 -1.10 -17.55 6.62
N GLU A 129 -1.95 -18.46 7.08
CA GLU A 129 -2.45 -19.58 6.30
C GLU A 129 -3.33 -19.10 5.15
N LEU A 130 -4.15 -18.07 5.41
CA LEU A 130 -5.02 -17.45 4.41
C LEU A 130 -4.24 -16.80 3.26
N LEU A 131 -3.05 -16.26 3.53
CA LEU A 131 -2.22 -15.57 2.55
C LEU A 131 -1.05 -16.42 2.03
N ALA A 132 -0.88 -17.66 2.51
CA ALA A 132 0.32 -18.47 2.25
C ALA A 132 0.50 -18.82 0.77
N GLU A 133 -0.59 -19.17 0.09
CA GLU A 133 -0.60 -19.57 -1.31
C GLU A 133 -1.71 -18.85 -2.07
N VAL A 134 -1.37 -18.28 -3.22
CA VAL A 134 -2.34 -17.73 -4.18
C VAL A 134 -2.16 -18.46 -5.51
N VAL A 135 -3.27 -18.85 -6.14
CA VAL A 135 -3.28 -19.31 -7.53
C VAL A 135 -3.75 -18.12 -8.37
N PRO A 136 -2.88 -17.49 -9.17
CA PRO A 136 -3.27 -16.36 -10.00
C PRO A 136 -4.30 -16.78 -11.05
N GLU A 137 -5.26 -15.90 -11.31
CA GLU A 137 -6.21 -16.11 -12.40
C GLU A 137 -5.47 -16.11 -13.76
N GLY A 138 -5.60 -17.20 -14.52
CA GLY A 138 -4.89 -17.39 -15.79
C GLY A 138 -3.48 -17.99 -15.67
N SER A 139 -3.09 -18.48 -14.49
CA SER A 139 -1.83 -19.23 -14.31
C SER A 139 -1.88 -20.61 -14.98
N PHE A 140 -0.71 -21.18 -15.28
CA PHE A 140 -0.65 -22.56 -15.78
C PHE A 140 -1.09 -23.54 -14.70
N GLU A 141 -1.60 -24.71 -15.10
CA GLU A 141 -2.00 -25.78 -14.18
C GLU A 141 -0.79 -26.19 -13.32
N GLY A 142 -0.93 -26.04 -12.00
CA GLY A 142 0.12 -26.34 -11.02
C GLY A 142 0.99 -25.15 -10.58
N GLU A 143 0.80 -23.96 -11.14
CA GLU A 143 1.51 -22.76 -10.69
C GLU A 143 0.92 -22.22 -9.38
N LYS A 144 1.76 -22.14 -8.35
CA LYS A 144 1.41 -21.64 -7.02
C LYS A 144 2.35 -20.51 -6.62
N TRP A 145 1.77 -19.42 -6.15
CA TRP A 145 2.54 -18.28 -5.66
C TRP A 145 2.63 -18.35 -4.14
N GLU A 146 3.85 -18.50 -3.62
CA GLU A 146 4.10 -18.47 -2.18
C GLU A 146 4.27 -17.03 -1.71
N PHE A 147 3.53 -16.66 -0.65
CA PHE A 147 3.75 -15.38 -0.01
C PHE A 147 5.11 -15.33 0.68
N ARG A 148 5.97 -14.42 0.23
CA ARG A 148 7.28 -14.17 0.84
C ARG A 148 7.24 -13.01 1.83
N ARG A 149 6.82 -11.84 1.36
CA ARG A 149 6.75 -10.57 2.12
C ARG A 149 5.97 -9.53 1.34
N PHE A 150 5.57 -8.45 2.01
CA PHE A 150 5.07 -7.25 1.34
C PHE A 150 6.19 -6.42 0.73
N ASN A 151 5.82 -5.63 -0.29
CA ASN A 151 6.71 -4.67 -0.94
C ASN A 151 7.16 -3.59 0.06
N GLN A 152 8.46 -3.25 0.06
CA GLN A 152 9.02 -2.20 0.91
C GLN A 152 8.39 -0.81 0.72
N ARG A 153 7.77 -0.55 -0.43
CA ARG A 153 7.21 0.75 -0.79
C ARG A 153 5.88 1.00 -0.09
N MET A 154 5.93 1.76 0.98
CA MET A 154 4.73 2.29 1.63
C MET A 154 4.26 3.55 0.91
N ARG A 155 2.95 3.67 0.74
CA ARG A 155 2.31 4.86 0.17
C ARG A 155 1.40 5.48 1.21
N PHE A 156 1.79 6.65 1.70
CA PHE A 156 0.93 7.46 2.56
C PHE A 156 0.11 8.36 1.64
N LEU A 157 -1.21 8.32 1.79
CA LEU A 157 -2.14 9.12 1.01
C LEU A 157 -2.84 10.12 1.93
N ARG A 158 -2.92 11.38 1.50
CA ARG A 158 -3.59 12.46 2.21
C ARG A 158 -4.72 13.01 1.35
N TYR A 159 -5.88 13.21 1.99
CA TYR A 159 -7.09 13.72 1.35
C TYR A 159 -7.58 14.96 2.11
N GLU A 160 -7.54 16.10 1.44
CA GLU A 160 -8.13 17.36 1.86
C GLU A 160 -9.61 17.46 1.40
N PRO A 161 -10.39 18.44 1.91
CA PRO A 161 -11.75 18.65 1.44
C PRO A 161 -11.82 18.81 -0.09
N GLY A 162 -12.61 17.96 -0.76
CA GLY A 162 -12.76 17.93 -2.23
C GLY A 162 -11.74 17.05 -2.97
N GLN A 163 -10.77 16.46 -2.28
CA GLN A 163 -9.91 15.39 -2.81
C GLN A 163 -10.64 14.04 -2.79
N PHE A 164 -10.33 13.16 -3.74
CA PHE A 164 -11.06 11.90 -3.95
C PHE A 164 -10.21 10.82 -4.65
N PHE A 165 -10.72 9.60 -4.59
CA PHE A 165 -10.31 8.49 -5.45
C PHE A 165 -11.56 7.96 -6.18
N LYS A 166 -11.54 7.89 -7.52
CA LYS A 166 -12.72 7.42 -8.28
C LYS A 166 -12.91 5.91 -8.14
N ARG A 167 -14.16 5.50 -7.92
CA ARG A 167 -14.59 4.11 -7.71
C ARG A 167 -14.28 3.17 -8.88
N GLU A 168 -14.36 3.68 -10.10
CA GLU A 168 -14.48 2.87 -11.33
C GLU A 168 -13.17 2.21 -11.82
N HIS A 169 -12.04 2.41 -11.13
CA HIS A 169 -10.72 2.11 -11.69
C HIS A 169 -9.66 1.68 -10.67
N GLU A 170 -10.01 1.10 -9.53
CA GLU A 170 -9.00 0.41 -8.69
C GLU A 170 -8.42 -0.82 -9.42
N CYS A 171 -9.26 -1.49 -10.22
CA CYS A 171 -8.83 -2.21 -11.41
C CYS A 171 -9.02 -1.28 -12.61
N LEU A 172 -7.96 -0.65 -13.11
CA LEU A 172 -7.99 -0.17 -14.48
C LEU A 172 -8.19 -1.40 -15.37
N GLU A 173 -9.43 -1.64 -15.82
CA GLU A 173 -9.63 -2.33 -17.08
C GLU A 173 -8.97 -1.45 -18.15
N LEU A 174 -7.68 -1.70 -18.38
CA LEU A 174 -7.03 -1.25 -19.58
C LEU A 174 -7.74 -1.99 -20.73
N PRO A 175 -8.22 -1.28 -21.76
CA PRO A 175 -8.65 -1.95 -22.97
C PRO A 175 -7.43 -2.72 -23.50
N ASN A 176 -7.57 -4.04 -23.56
CA ASN A 176 -6.59 -5.07 -23.93
C ASN A 176 -5.89 -5.79 -22.75
N ASN A 177 -6.56 -6.79 -22.18
CA ASN A 177 -6.03 -8.10 -21.74
C ASN A 177 -4.62 -8.16 -21.12
N LEU A 178 -4.23 -7.23 -20.26
CA LEU A 178 -3.09 -7.39 -19.36
C LEU A 178 -3.52 -7.10 -17.92
N ARG A 179 -3.63 -8.16 -17.12
CA ARG A 179 -3.81 -8.08 -15.66
C ARG A 179 -2.44 -8.12 -14.97
N PHE A 180 -2.27 -7.20 -14.01
CA PHE A 180 -1.16 -7.00 -13.06
C PHE A 180 0.28 -7.18 -13.56
N SER A 181 1.02 -6.07 -13.55
CA SER A 181 2.48 -6.06 -13.57
C SER A 181 3.00 -6.51 -12.20
N ALA A 182 3.45 -7.76 -12.13
CA ALA A 182 4.54 -8.12 -11.24
C ALA A 182 5.77 -7.34 -11.72
N ASN A 183 6.26 -6.39 -10.93
CA ASN A 183 7.62 -5.92 -11.11
C ASN A 183 8.53 -7.07 -10.67
N ASN A 184 8.98 -7.88 -11.63
CA ASN A 184 10.20 -8.66 -11.46
C ASN A 184 11.32 -7.67 -11.10
N MET A 185 11.77 -7.71 -9.86
CA MET A 185 13.12 -7.27 -9.53
C MET A 185 13.93 -8.56 -9.36
N GLU A 186 14.75 -8.86 -10.36
CA GLU A 186 16.02 -9.56 -10.14
C GLU A 186 16.93 -8.71 -9.23
#